data_AF-A0A399EHR6-F1
#
_entry.id   AF-A0A399EHR6-F1
#
_cell.length_a   1.000
_cell.length_b   1.000
_cell.length_c   1.000
_cell.angle_alpha   90.00
_cell.angle_beta   90.00
_cell.angle_gamma   90.00
#
_symmetry.space_group_name_H-M   'P 1'
#
loop_
_entity.id
_entity.type
_entity.pdbx_description
1 polymer ?
#
loop_
_entity_poly.entity_id
_entity_poly.type
_entity_poly.pdbx_seq_one_letter_code
_entity_poly.pdbx_strand_id
1 'polypeptide(L)'
;MFGGWEGALRLEWPHSGVRVELEADPIFSHLVLFTAPDGTVALEPVSHATDGFNLMDRGWPNTGVRVLEPGESLSGEVRMRIRADGW
;
A
#
# COMPACT_ATOMS: atom_id res chain seq x y z
N MET A 1 -1.27 9.35 -3.57
CA MET A 1 -0.96 8.69 -2.30
C MET A 1 -2.05 9.00 -1.30
N PHE A 2 -2.42 8.03 -0.48
CA PHE A 2 -3.38 8.14 0.61
C PHE A 2 -2.65 7.78 1.91
N GLY A 3 -2.71 8.66 2.92
CA GLY A 3 -2.22 8.37 4.27
C GLY A 3 -3.36 7.98 5.20
N GLY A 4 -3.05 7.24 6.26
CA GLY A 4 -4.07 6.69 7.16
C GLY A 4 -4.86 5.55 6.53
N TRP A 5 -4.28 4.87 5.54
CA TRP A 5 -4.89 3.70 4.94
C TRP A 5 -4.85 2.53 5.92
N GLU A 6 -5.98 1.85 6.08
CA GLU A 6 -6.17 0.80 7.09
C GLU A 6 -5.77 -0.60 6.61
N GLY A 7 -5.09 -0.69 5.46
CA GLY A 7 -4.48 -1.94 5.00
C GLY A 7 -5.39 -2.83 4.13
N ALA A 8 -6.59 -2.40 3.75
CA ALA A 8 -7.47 -3.18 2.89
C ALA A 8 -7.85 -2.43 1.61
N LEU A 9 -7.84 -3.13 0.47
CA LEU A 9 -8.42 -2.65 -0.78
C LEU A 9 -9.00 -3.79 -1.62
N ARG A 10 -9.92 -3.42 -2.52
CA ARG A 10 -10.52 -4.31 -3.51
C ARG A 10 -10.57 -3.59 -4.86
N LEU A 11 -10.10 -4.28 -5.90
CA LEU A 11 -10.14 -3.82 -7.28
C LEU A 11 -10.89 -4.85 -8.14
N GLU A 12 -11.78 -4.37 -8.99
CA GLU A 12 -12.62 -5.23 -9.84
C GLU A 12 -12.58 -4.75 -11.28
N TRP A 13 -12.54 -5.73 -12.19
CA TRP A 13 -12.79 -5.55 -13.62
C TRP A 13 -14.10 -6.26 -13.98
N PRO A 14 -15.26 -5.59 -13.85
CA PRO A 14 -16.57 -6.24 -13.91
C PRO A 14 -16.82 -7.03 -15.20
N HIS A 15 -16.31 -6.53 -16.34
CA HIS A 15 -16.52 -7.19 -17.63
C HIS A 15 -15.80 -8.55 -17.74
N SER A 16 -14.66 -8.69 -17.06
CA SER A 16 -13.84 -9.91 -17.09
C SER A 16 -14.11 -10.85 -15.92
N GLY A 17 -14.90 -10.44 -14.93
CA GLY A 17 -15.08 -11.18 -13.68
C GLY A 17 -13.82 -11.25 -12.80
N VAL A 18 -12.74 -10.55 -13.15
CA VAL A 18 -11.51 -10.50 -12.34
C VAL A 18 -11.68 -9.56 -11.15
N ARG A 19 -11.29 -10.05 -9.98
CA ARG A 19 -11.21 -9.29 -8.72
C ARG A 19 -9.86 -9.52 -8.06
N VAL A 20 -9.28 -8.44 -7.55
CA VAL A 20 -8.13 -8.45 -6.65
C VAL A 20 -8.57 -7.95 -5.27
N GLU A 21 -8.31 -8.73 -4.25
CA GLU A 21 -8.45 -8.35 -2.83
C GLU A 21 -7.05 -8.30 -2.23
N LEU A 22 -6.71 -7.19 -1.57
CA LEU A 22 -5.40 -7.01 -0.94
C LEU A 22 -5.61 -6.61 0.53
N GLU A 23 -4.90 -7.32 1.39
CA GLU A 23 -4.75 -7.05 2.82
C GLU A 23 -3.27 -6.79 3.11
N ALA A 24 -2.96 -5.77 3.89
CA ALA A 24 -1.62 -5.41 4.30
C ALA A 24 -1.58 -5.18 5.81
N ASP A 25 -0.49 -5.62 6.44
CA ASP A 25 -0.30 -5.38 7.87
C ASP A 25 -0.31 -3.87 8.20
N PRO A 26 -0.67 -3.48 9.44
CA PRO A 26 -0.74 -2.07 9.86
C PRO A 26 0.56 -1.26 9.72
N ILE A 27 1.68 -1.94 9.47
CA ILE A 27 2.94 -1.32 9.10
C ILE A 27 2.84 -0.48 7.81
N PHE A 28 2.00 -0.90 6.86
CA PHE A 28 1.72 -0.22 5.60
C PHE A 28 0.58 0.80 5.76
N SER A 29 0.86 1.94 6.40
CA SER A 29 -0.15 2.97 6.72
C SER A 29 -0.45 3.95 5.57
N HIS A 30 0.19 3.78 4.42
CA HIS A 30 0.02 4.59 3.23
C HIS A 30 -0.21 3.71 2.00
N LEU A 31 -0.93 4.24 1.02
CA LEU A 31 -1.21 3.56 -0.24
C LEU A 31 -0.87 4.48 -1.42
N VAL A 32 -0.06 3.98 -2.34
CA VAL A 32 0.11 4.59 -3.67
C VAL A 32 -0.71 3.79 -4.68
N LEU A 33 -1.49 4.52 -5.49
CA LEU A 33 -2.28 3.99 -6.58
C LEU A 33 -1.85 4.71 -7.85
N PHE A 34 -1.59 3.96 -8.90
CA PHE A 34 -1.25 4.51 -10.21
C PHE A 34 -1.90 3.69 -11.32
N THR A 35 -2.35 4.38 -12.37
CA THR A 35 -2.83 3.77 -13.60
C THR A 35 -2.04 4.32 -14.77
N ALA A 36 -1.41 3.43 -15.53
CA ALA A 36 -0.68 3.79 -16.75
C ALA A 36 -1.65 4.02 -17.92
N PRO A 37 -1.25 4.76 -18.98
CA PRO A 37 -2.09 4.97 -20.17
C PRO A 37 -2.51 3.68 -20.89
N ASP A 38 -1.80 2.58 -20.70
CA ASP A 38 -2.11 1.26 -21.26
C ASP A 38 -3.14 0.48 -20.43
N GLY A 39 -3.62 1.04 -19.32
CA GLY A 39 -4.59 0.42 -18.43
C GLY A 39 -3.99 -0.46 -17.33
N THR A 40 -2.66 -0.59 -17.25
CA THR A 40 -2.00 -1.28 -16.14
C THR A 40 -2.18 -0.49 -14.84
N VAL A 41 -2.43 -1.20 -13.74
CA VAL A 41 -2.64 -0.60 -12.41
C VAL A 41 -1.55 -1.07 -11.44
N ALA A 42 -0.97 -0.14 -10.69
CA ALA A 42 -0.12 -0.43 -9.55
C ALA A 42 -0.87 -0.16 -8.23
N LEU A 43 -0.82 -1.14 -7.33
CA LEU A 43 -1.39 -1.11 -5.99
C LEU A 43 -0.24 -1.26 -5.00
N GLU A 44 0.16 -0.17 -4.36
CA GLU A 44 1.42 -0.11 -3.61
C GLU A 44 1.16 0.25 -2.14
N PRO A 45 0.91 -0.77 -1.27
CA PRO A 45 1.06 -0.64 0.17
C PRO A 45 2.47 -0.15 0.50
N VAL A 46 2.60 0.99 1.17
CA VAL A 46 3.89 1.54 1.59
C VAL A 46 3.86 1.92 3.06
N SER A 47 4.99 1.75 3.74
CA SER A 47 5.06 1.96 5.19
C SER A 47 5.09 3.43 5.61
N HIS A 48 5.39 4.33 4.67
CA HIS A 48 5.56 5.75 4.93
C HIS A 48 5.14 6.61 3.73
N ALA A 49 4.96 7.90 3.99
CA ALA A 49 4.62 8.90 2.99
C ALA A 49 5.76 9.08 1.97
N THR A 50 5.41 9.47 0.74
CA THR A 50 6.36 10.04 -0.21
C THR A 50 7.01 11.25 0.47
N ASP A 51 8.33 11.40 0.30
CA ASP A 51 9.12 12.42 1.01
C ASP A 51 9.16 12.24 2.55
N GLY A 52 8.81 11.06 3.05
CA GLY A 52 8.56 10.80 4.47
C GLY A 52 9.68 11.24 5.42
N PHE A 53 10.95 11.03 5.07
CA PHE A 53 12.08 11.46 5.90
C PHE A 53 12.19 12.98 6.03
N ASN A 54 12.03 13.72 4.92
CA ASN A 54 12.08 15.18 4.93
C ASN A 54 10.87 15.78 5.63
N LEU A 55 9.69 15.18 5.45
CA LEU A 55 8.49 15.57 6.17
C LEU A 55 8.63 15.32 7.69
N MET A 56 9.24 14.20 8.08
CA MET A 56 9.53 13.87 9.48
C MET A 56 10.50 14.88 10.10
N ASP A 57 11.59 15.20 9.39
CA ASP A 57 12.58 16.21 9.82
C ASP A 57 11.94 17.59 10.01
N ARG A 58 10.95 17.93 9.18
CA ARG A 58 10.14 19.15 9.31
C ARG A 58 9.03 19.08 10.37
N GLY A 59 8.91 17.98 11.09
CA GLY A 59 7.91 17.81 12.16
C GLY A 59 6.48 17.54 11.69
N TRP A 60 6.28 17.10 10.44
CA TRP A 60 4.94 16.73 9.97
C TRP A 60 4.45 15.45 10.67
N PRO A 61 3.18 15.39 11.10
CA PRO A 61 2.63 14.18 11.68
C PRO A 61 2.34 13.12 10.61
N ASN A 62 2.12 11.87 11.03
CA ASN A 62 1.64 10.77 10.18
C ASN A 62 2.49 10.48 8.92
N THR A 63 3.80 10.69 9.00
CA THR A 63 4.72 10.37 7.90
C THR A 63 4.93 8.87 7.73
N GLY A 64 4.62 8.05 8.74
CA GLY A 64 4.79 6.59 8.73
C GLY A 64 6.24 6.12 8.80
N VAL A 65 7.21 7.04 8.81
CA VAL A 65 8.63 6.70 8.94
C VAL A 65 8.87 6.01 10.29
N ARG A 66 9.60 4.90 10.26
CA ARG A 66 10.09 4.19 11.44
C ARG A 66 11.61 4.16 11.39
N VAL A 67 12.24 4.61 12.47
CA VAL A 67 13.69 4.51 12.67
C VAL A 67 13.94 3.24 13.47
N LEU A 68 14.92 2.44 13.05
CA LEU A 68 15.33 1.22 13.75
C LEU A 68 16.71 1.43 14.36
N GLU A 69 16.82 1.15 15.65
CA GLU A 69 18.10 1.15 16.36
C GLU A 69 18.94 -0.09 15.98
N PRO A 70 20.25 -0.11 16.27
CA PRO A 70 21.09 -1.27 15.99
C PRO A 70 20.55 -2.56 16.62
N GLY A 71 20.26 -3.56 15.78
CA GLY A 71 19.71 -4.85 16.19
C GLY A 71 18.18 -4.95 16.11
N GLU A 72 17.48 -3.85 15.84
CA GLU A 72 16.03 -3.88 15.61
C GLU A 72 15.68 -4.35 14.20
N SER A 73 14.48 -4.93 14.08
CA SER A 73 13.94 -5.41 12.81
C SER A 73 12.48 -4.98 12.67
N LEU A 74 12.07 -4.72 11.43
CA LEU A 74 10.70 -4.40 11.07
C LEU A 74 10.26 -5.31 9.93
N SER A 75 9.06 -5.89 10.06
CA SER A 75 8.48 -6.81 9.09
C SER A 75 7.01 -6.50 8.86
N GLY A 76 6.53 -6.87 7.68
CA GLY A 76 5.13 -6.78 7.31
C GLY A 76 4.80 -7.73 6.18
N GLU A 77 3.57 -8.22 6.17
CA GLU A 77 3.02 -9.02 5.09
C GLU A 77 2.01 -8.22 4.27
N VAL A 78 2.03 -8.46 2.96
CA VAL A 78 0.94 -8.09 2.05
C VAL A 78 0.41 -9.37 1.44
N ARG A 79 -0.89 -9.58 1.56
CA ARG A 79 -1.59 -10.73 1.01
C ARG A 79 -2.51 -10.27 -0.11
N MET A 80 -2.25 -10.77 -1.30
CA MET A 80 -3.08 -10.53 -2.48
C MET A 80 -3.82 -11.81 -2.86
N ARG A 81 -5.13 -11.72 -3.07
CA ARG A 81 -5.97 -12.79 -3.58
C ARG A 81 -6.59 -12.35 -4.89
N ILE A 82 -6.39 -13.14 -5.93
CA ILE A 82 -6.99 -12.92 -7.24
C ILE A 82 -8.12 -13.94 -7.41
N ARG A 83 -9.32 -13.45 -7.72
CA ARG A 83 -10.45 -14.26 -8.15
C ARG A 83 -10.76 -13.91 -9.58
N ALA A 84 -11.17 -14.91 -10.34
CA ALA A 84 -11.64 -14.72 -11.69
C ALA A 84 -12.68 -15.79 -11.96
N ASP A 85 -13.91 -15.34 -12.22
CA ASP A 85 -15.03 -16.24 -12.48
C ASP A 85 -14.93 -16.75 -13.93
N GLY A 86 -14.84 -18.07 -14.12
CA GLY A 86 -14.99 -18.71 -15.45
C GLY A 86 -13.71 -18.95 -16.26
N TRP A 87 -12.61 -19.38 -15.64
CA TRP A 87 -11.51 -20.05 -16.35
C TRP A 87 -11.87 -21.48 -16.73
#